data_AF-A0A661YC34-F1
#
_entry.id   AF-A0A661YC34-F1
#
_cell.length_a   1.000
_cell.length_b   1.000
_cell.length_c   1.000
_cell.angle_alpha   90.00
_cell.angle_beta   90.00
_cell.angle_gamma   90.00
#
_symmetry.space_group_name_H-M   'P 1'
#
loop_
_entity.id
_entity.type
_entity.pdbx_description
1 polymer ?
#
loop_
_entity_poly.entity_id
_entity_poly.type
_entity_poly.pdbx_seq_one_letter_code
_entity_poly.pdbx_strand_id
1 'polypeptide(L)' 'LRNMINVAYLIIKMATKRKESRGLHYSIDYPRDAIDGKSMLMNHK' A
#
# COMPACT_ATOMS: atom_id res chain seq x y z
N LEU A 1 27.82 1.07 -0.93
CA LEU A 1 27.16 0.06 -0.07
C LEU A 1 26.42 0.67 1.13
N ARG A 2 27.10 1.41 2.03
CA ARG A 2 26.49 1.99 3.26
C ARG A 2 25.22 2.82 3.00
N ASN A 3 25.23 3.67 1.98
CA ASN A 3 24.08 4.54 1.67
C ASN A 3 22.85 3.75 1.20
N MET A 4 23.04 2.73 0.36
CA MET A 4 21.92 1.91 -0.14
C MET A 4 21.25 1.13 0.99
N ILE A 5 22.03 0.60 1.94
CA ILE A 5 21.50 -0.12 3.10
C ILE A 5 20.68 0.83 3.99
N ASN A 6 21.19 2.04 4.24
CA ASN A 6 20.48 3.03 5.05
C ASN A 6 19.16 3.46 4.39
N VAL A 7 19.17 3.69 3.07
CA VAL A 7 17.96 4.04 2.32
C VAL A 7 16.95 2.88 2.33
N ALA A 8 17.39 1.65 2.09
CA ALA A 8 16.54 0.47 2.13
C ALA A 8 15.87 0.29 3.50
N TYR A 9 16.60 0.49 4.59
CA TYR A 9 16.05 0.44 5.94
C TYR A 9 14.93 1.47 6.15
N LEU A 10 15.10 2.70 5.66
CA LEU A 10 14.07 3.73 5.75
C LEU A 10 12.83 3.36 4.94
N ILE A 11 13.00 2.82 3.72
CA ILE A 11 11.88 2.37 2.87
C ILE A 11 11.06 1.31 3.60
N ILE A 12 11.71 0.27 4.12
CA ILE A 12 11.04 -0.84 4.83
C ILE A 12 10.36 -0.33 6.10
N LYS A 13 11.05 0.53 6.88
CA LYS A 13 10.51 1.11 8.11
C LYS A 13 9.23 1.92 7.85
N MET A 14 9.20 2.71 6.77
CA MET A 14 8.02 3.49 6.41
C MET A 14 6.91 2.63 5.82
N ALA A 15 7.25 1.64 4.98
CA ALA A 15 6.29 0.68 4.44
C ALA A 15 5.57 -0.10 5.55
N THR A 16 6.30 -0.56 6.58
CA THR A 16 5.73 -1.34 7.69
C THR A 16 4.79 -0.53 8.58
N LYS A 17 5.04 0.78 8.71
CA LYS A 17 4.19 1.70 9.47
C LYS A 17 2.87 2.04 8.77
N ARG A 18 2.80 1.85 7.45
CA ARG A 18 1.62 2.18 6.66
C ARG A 18 0.62 1.03 6.72
N LYS A 19 -0.61 1.34 7.13
CA LYS A 19 -1.71 0.38 7.30
C LYS A 19 -2.83 0.62 6.29
N GLU A 20 -2.44 0.81 5.03
CA GLU A 20 -3.34 1.09 3.90
C GLU A 20 -2.65 0.70 2.59
N SER A 21 -3.40 0.23 1.58
CA SER A 21 -2.88 0.06 0.22
C SER A 21 -3.23 1.28 -0.65
N ARG A 22 -2.24 2.13 -0.95
CA ARG A 22 -2.45 3.42 -1.66
C ARG A 22 -1.29 3.80 -2.57
N GLY A 23 -1.62 4.34 -3.75
CA GLY A 23 -0.67 4.57 -4.84
C GLY A 23 0.12 3.28 -5.17
N LEU A 24 1.45 3.41 -5.18
CA LEU A 24 2.42 2.34 -5.42
C LEU A 24 2.63 1.38 -4.24
N HIS A 25 2.09 1.69 -3.06
CA HIS A 25 2.21 0.83 -1.89
C HIS A 25 1.00 -0.09 -1.81
N TYR A 26 1.24 -1.40 -1.97
CA TYR A 26 0.23 -2.45 -1.82
C TYR A 26 0.61 -3.35 -0.64
N SER A 27 -0.35 -3.60 0.22
CA SER A 27 -0.25 -4.44 1.41
C SER A 27 -1.40 -5.44 1.40
N ILE A 28 -1.06 -6.72 1.50
CA ILE A 28 -2.02 -7.84 1.52
C ILE A 28 -2.93 -7.75 2.74
N ASP A 29 -2.40 -7.28 3.87
CA ASP A 29 -3.16 -7.12 5.11
C ASP A 29 -4.16 -5.94 5.05
N TYR A 30 -3.96 -4.99 4.12
CA TYR A 30 -4.79 -3.80 3.96
C TYR A 30 -5.19 -3.64 2.49
N PRO A 31 -5.98 -4.56 1.91
CA PRO A 31 -6.31 -4.53 0.49
C PRO A 31 -7.09 -3.24 0.14
N ARG A 32 -6.88 -2.73 -1.08
CA ARG A 32 -7.55 -1.50 -1.58
C ARG A 32 -9.03 -1.69 -1.91
N ASP A 33 -9.56 -2.89 -1.73
CA ASP A 33 -10.76 -3.45 -2.38
C ASP A 33 -12.10 -2.72 -2.17
N ALA A 34 -12.11 -1.54 -1.55
CA ALA A 34 -13.26 -0.65 -1.58
C ALA A 34 -13.33 0.26 -2.82
N ILE A 35 -12.21 0.58 -3.50
CA ILE A 35 -12.21 1.76 -4.39
C ILE A 35 -12.21 1.44 -5.90
N ASP A 36 -11.52 0.40 -6.40
CA ASP A 36 -11.37 0.21 -7.86
C ASP A 36 -12.22 -0.89 -8.49
N GLY A 37 -12.71 -1.90 -7.74
CA GLY A 37 -13.48 -3.01 -8.33
C GLY A 37 -14.90 -3.18 -7.78
N LYS A 38 -15.15 -2.75 -6.54
CA LYS A 38 -16.43 -2.99 -5.86
C LYS A 38 -17.32 -1.75 -5.77
N SER A 39 -16.73 -0.54 -5.83
CA SER A 39 -17.48 0.73 -5.91
C SER A 39 -18.29 0.83 -7.22
N MET A 40 -17.74 0.36 -8.36
CA MET A 40 -18.48 0.35 -9.63
C MET A 40 -19.67 -0.63 -9.63
N LEU A 41 -19.59 -1.76 -8.92
CA LEU A 41 -20.65 -2.78 -8.92
C LEU A 41 -21.76 -2.51 -7.89
N MET A 42 -21.56 -1.58 -6.95
CA MET A 42 -22.54 -1.25 -5.91
C MET A 42 -23.36 0.03 -6.22
N ASN A 43 -22.99 0.79 -7.25
CA ASN A 43 -23.73 2.00 -7.67
C ASN A 43 -24.80 1.73 -8.75
N HIS A 44 -25.13 0.46 -9.01
CA HIS A 44 -26.10 0.06 -10.02
C HIS A 44 -27.13 -0.97 -9.52
N LYS A 45 -27.55 -0.84 -8.25
CA LYS A 45 -28.78 -1.43 -7.74
C LYS A 45 -29.67 -0.35 -7.15
#